data_AF-A0A2U9SZF4-F1
#
_entry.id   AF-A0A2U9SZF4-F1
#
_cell.length_a   1.000
_cell.length_b   1.000
_cell.length_c   1.000
_cell.angle_alpha   90.00
_cell.angle_beta   90.00
_cell.angle_gamma   90.00
#
_symmetry.space_group_name_H-M   'P 1'
#
loop_
_entity.id
_entity.type
_entity.pdbx_description
1 polymer ?
#
loop_
_entity_poly.entity_id
_entity_poly.type
_entity_poly.pdbx_seq_one_letter_code
_entity_poly.pdbx_strand_id
1 'polypeptide(L)'
;MVGSFRVDEPVPPALVQALKRDERSALACWLAVYQEEQARARALPVLAKAPEHFEAVIAALEAAADTLSIEDADQLWAQLQAIARMLKRAGHVRPRVARQPPMSPPGQRDFFGESNEFEQPAE
;
A
#
# COMPACT_ATOMS: atom_id res chain seq x y z
N MET A 1 10.29 -16.29 -28.51
CA MET A 1 10.12 -14.99 -27.83
C MET A 1 8.63 -14.86 -27.52
N VAL A 2 8.20 -14.81 -26.25
CA VAL A 2 6.77 -14.90 -25.83
C VAL A 2 5.99 -13.58 -26.04
N GLY A 3 6.62 -12.57 -26.66
CA GLY A 3 6.03 -11.25 -26.91
C GLY A 3 6.45 -10.22 -25.88
N SER A 4 6.08 -8.96 -26.12
CA SER A 4 6.31 -7.82 -25.22
C SER A 4 4.98 -7.08 -25.00
N PHE A 5 4.83 -6.42 -23.85
CA PHE A 5 3.69 -5.58 -23.54
C PHE A 5 4.13 -4.32 -22.79
N ARG A 6 3.31 -3.28 -22.85
CA ARG A 6 3.51 -2.05 -22.07
C ARG A 6 2.82 -2.23 -20.72
N VAL A 7 3.54 -1.96 -19.64
CA VAL A 7 3.03 -2.18 -18.28
C VAL A 7 1.90 -1.22 -17.90
N ASP A 8 1.80 -0.08 -18.59
CA ASP A 8 0.72 0.89 -18.45
C ASP A 8 -0.56 0.50 -19.22
N GLU A 9 -0.50 -0.56 -20.02
CA GLU A 9 -1.61 -1.09 -20.81
C GLU A 9 -2.06 -2.46 -20.26
N PRO A 10 -3.31 -2.86 -20.51
CA PRO A 10 -3.76 -4.19 -20.14
C PRO A 10 -2.89 -5.26 -20.80
N VAL A 11 -2.42 -6.24 -20.01
CA VAL A 11 -1.59 -7.34 -20.52
C VAL A 11 -2.36 -8.09 -21.60
N PRO A 12 -1.77 -8.32 -22.79
CA PRO A 12 -2.43 -9.04 -23.88
C PRO A 12 -2.92 -10.42 -23.44
N PRO A 13 -4.21 -10.76 -23.65
CA PRO A 13 -4.77 -12.05 -23.22
C PRO A 13 -4.03 -13.26 -23.80
N ALA A 14 -3.56 -13.15 -25.04
CA ALA A 14 -2.76 -14.19 -25.69
C ALA A 14 -1.44 -14.47 -24.97
N LEU A 15 -0.80 -13.42 -24.42
CA LEU A 15 0.43 -13.56 -23.64
C LEU A 15 0.13 -14.25 -22.30
N VAL A 16 -0.95 -13.85 -21.61
CA VAL A 16 -1.37 -14.49 -20.35
C VAL A 16 -1.71 -15.98 -20.57
N GLN A 17 -2.34 -16.32 -21.69
CA GLN A 17 -2.69 -17.71 -22.03
C GLN A 17 -1.48 -18.57 -22.39
N ALA A 18 -0.40 -17.97 -22.91
CA ALA A 18 0.84 -18.67 -23.23
C ALA A 18 1.72 -18.96 -21.99
N LEU A 19 1.47 -18.28 -20.86
CA LEU A 19 2.25 -18.43 -19.62
C LEU A 19 1.78 -19.61 -18.76
N LYS A 20 2.75 -20.29 -18.15
CA LYS A 20 2.50 -21.30 -17.11
C LYS A 20 1.84 -20.66 -15.88
N ARG A 21 1.28 -21.49 -15.00
CA ARG A 21 0.62 -21.01 -13.77
C ARG A 21 1.56 -20.18 -12.90
N ASP A 22 2.77 -20.66 -12.67
CA ASP A 22 3.74 -19.98 -11.80
C ASP A 22 4.21 -18.66 -12.41
N GLU A 23 4.38 -18.62 -13.74
CA GLU A 23 4.72 -17.41 -14.49
C GLU A 23 3.61 -16.36 -14.42
N ARG A 24 2.34 -16.78 -14.50
CA ARG A 24 1.18 -15.88 -14.29
C ARG A 24 1.14 -15.32 -12.87
N SER A 25 1.43 -16.15 -11.87
CA SER A 25 1.51 -15.72 -10.47
C SER A 25 2.65 -14.73 -10.24
N ALA A 26 3.84 -14.98 -10.82
CA ALA A 26 4.98 -14.07 -10.75
C ALA A 26 4.67 -12.73 -11.42
N LEU A 27 4.05 -12.75 -12.60
CA LEU A 27 3.63 -11.54 -13.32
C LEU A 27 2.61 -10.72 -12.52
N ALA A 28 1.60 -11.37 -11.92
CA ALA A 28 0.60 -10.69 -11.10
C ALA A 28 1.22 -10.03 -9.86
N CYS A 29 2.15 -10.72 -9.19
CA CYS A 29 2.89 -10.17 -8.05
C CYS A 29 3.70 -8.94 -8.45
N TRP A 30 4.45 -9.03 -9.56
CA TRP A 30 5.24 -7.92 -10.06
C TRP A 30 4.37 -6.71 -10.46
N LEU A 31 3.25 -6.92 -11.15
CA LEU A 31 2.32 -5.85 -11.52
C LEU A 31 1.74 -5.15 -10.29
N ALA A 32 1.44 -5.89 -9.22
CA ALA A 32 0.95 -5.29 -7.98
C ALA A 32 1.98 -4.34 -7.36
N VAL A 33 3.24 -4.77 -7.24
CA VAL A 33 4.34 -3.94 -6.71
C VAL A 33 4.57 -2.72 -7.61
N TYR A 34 4.59 -2.91 -8.92
CA TYR A 34 4.76 -1.82 -9.88
C TYR A 34 3.64 -0.78 -9.77
N GLN A 35 2.38 -1.22 -9.63
CA GLN A 35 1.24 -0.31 -9.46
C GLN A 35 1.31 0.46 -8.14
N GLU A 36 1.70 -0.18 -7.04
CA GLU A 36 1.90 0.50 -5.75
C GLU A 36 3.01 1.56 -5.84
N GLU A 37 4.13 1.22 -6.49
CA GLU A 37 5.24 2.15 -6.72
C GLU A 37 4.80 3.34 -7.57
N GLN A 38 4.07 3.09 -8.65
CA GLN A 38 3.53 4.15 -9.52
C GLN A 38 2.51 5.04 -8.81
N ALA A 39 1.62 4.45 -8.00
CA ALA A 39 0.68 5.24 -7.20
C ALA A 39 1.43 6.17 -6.24
N ARG A 40 2.51 5.67 -5.63
CA ARG A 40 3.37 6.47 -4.74
C ARG A 40 4.12 7.56 -5.50
N ALA A 41 4.68 7.24 -6.66
CA ALA A 41 5.37 8.19 -7.54
C ALA A 41 4.43 9.31 -8.02
N ARG A 42 3.16 9.00 -8.29
CA ARG A 42 2.13 10.01 -8.63
C ARG A 42 1.68 10.84 -7.43
N ALA A 43 1.63 10.26 -6.24
CA ALA A 43 1.17 10.94 -5.02
C ALA A 43 2.20 11.92 -4.43
N LEU A 44 3.49 11.57 -4.45
CA LEU A 44 4.56 12.41 -3.88
C LEU A 44 4.62 13.85 -4.41
N PRO A 45 4.55 14.12 -5.74
CA PRO A 45 4.58 15.49 -6.24
C PRO A 45 3.32 16.28 -5.87
N VAL A 46 2.17 15.61 -5.72
CA VAL A 46 0.94 16.26 -5.24
C VAL A 46 1.09 16.65 -3.77
N LEU A 47 1.63 15.75 -2.95
CA LEU A 47 1.92 16.03 -1.54
C LEU A 47 2.92 17.18 -1.37
N ALA A 48 3.93 17.26 -2.25
CA ALA A 48 4.91 18.34 -2.21
C ALA A 48 4.28 19.74 -2.43
N LYS A 49 3.16 19.82 -3.15
CA LYS A 49 2.39 21.06 -3.36
C LYS A 49 1.35 21.34 -2.27
N ALA A 50 1.10 20.39 -1.38
CA ALA A 50 0.09 20.54 -0.34
C ALA A 50 0.29 21.78 0.56
N PRO A 51 1.52 22.16 0.98
CA PRO A 51 1.73 23.38 1.77
C PRO A 51 1.23 24.64 1.06
N GLU A 52 1.54 24.82 -0.22
CA GLU A 52 1.10 25.98 -1.00
C GLU A 52 -0.43 26.06 -1.09
N HIS A 53 -1.09 24.91 -1.23
CA HIS A 53 -2.55 24.84 -1.23
C HIS A 53 -3.16 25.21 0.14
N PHE A 54 -2.53 24.80 1.24
CA PHE A 54 -3.00 25.21 2.58
C PHE A 54 -2.85 26.70 2.81
N GLU A 55 -1.72 27.29 2.43
CA GLU A 55 -1.51 28.75 2.52
C GLU A 55 -2.57 29.52 1.71
N ALA A 56 -2.88 29.06 0.49
CA ALA A 56 -3.92 29.67 -0.33
C ALA A 56 -5.31 29.61 0.32
N VAL A 57 -5.65 28.48 0.96
CA VAL A 57 -6.92 28.33 1.70
C VAL A 57 -6.95 29.25 2.92
N ILE A 58 -5.87 29.33 3.69
CA ILE A 58 -5.78 30.21 4.86
C ILE A 58 -5.96 31.67 4.44
N ALA A 59 -5.24 32.12 3.40
CA ALA A 59 -5.37 33.48 2.87
C ALA A 59 -6.80 33.79 2.39
N ALA A 60 -7.47 32.84 1.75
CA ALA A 60 -8.87 33.01 1.33
C ALA A 60 -9.83 33.13 2.52
N LEU A 61 -9.61 32.35 3.58
CA LEU A 61 -10.42 32.41 4.80
C LEU A 61 -10.20 33.72 5.56
N GLU A 62 -8.96 34.21 5.64
CA GLU A 62 -8.65 35.51 6.24
C GLU A 62 -9.33 36.65 5.48
N ALA A 63 -9.30 36.63 4.14
CA ALA A 63 -9.94 37.65 3.32
C ALA A 63 -11.47 37.65 3.42
N ALA A 64 -12.07 36.49 3.69
CA ALA A 64 -13.52 36.31 3.79
C ALA A 64 -14.05 36.31 5.24
N ALA A 65 -13.19 36.54 6.24
CA ALA A 65 -13.52 36.35 7.65
C ALA A 65 -14.78 37.12 8.09
N ASP A 66 -14.92 38.37 7.65
CA ASP A 66 -16.07 39.22 7.99
C ASP A 66 -17.37 38.85 7.26
N THR A 67 -17.28 37.96 6.27
CA THR A 67 -18.41 37.52 5.43
C THR A 67 -18.87 36.10 5.74
N LEU A 68 -18.12 35.37 6.58
CA LEU A 68 -18.35 33.96 6.85
C LEU A 68 -19.54 33.79 7.82
N SER A 69 -20.52 32.97 7.42
CA SER A 69 -21.62 32.62 8.31
C SER A 69 -21.16 31.62 9.39
N ILE A 70 -21.92 31.54 10.48
CA ILE A 70 -21.66 30.57 11.56
C ILE A 70 -21.73 29.12 11.02
N GLU A 71 -22.68 28.85 10.11
CA GLU A 71 -22.86 27.52 9.51
C GLU A 71 -21.66 27.12 8.63
N ASP A 72 -21.17 28.05 7.80
CA ASP A 72 -20.00 27.82 6.95
C ASP A 72 -18.73 27.62 7.79
N ALA A 73 -18.58 28.41 8.86
CA ALA A 73 -17.47 28.28 9.80
C ALA A 73 -17.45 26.91 10.49
N ASP A 74 -18.60 26.42 10.96
CA ASP A 74 -18.73 25.09 11.58
C ASP A 74 -18.40 23.97 10.58
N GLN A 75 -18.86 24.09 9.34
CA GLN A 75 -18.57 23.11 8.28
C GLN A 75 -17.07 23.05 7.97
N LEU A 76 -16.42 24.20 7.80
CA LEU A 76 -14.98 24.29 7.54
C LEU A 76 -14.17 23.74 8.71
N TRP A 77 -14.59 24.04 9.94
CA TRP A 77 -13.96 23.50 11.14
C TRP A 77 -14.04 21.97 11.19
N ALA A 78 -15.20 21.39 10.88
CA ALA A 78 -15.37 19.93 10.82
C ALA A 78 -14.45 19.27 9.78
N GLN A 79 -14.25 19.92 8.62
CA GLN A 79 -13.32 19.46 7.58
C GLN A 79 -11.87 19.50 8.06
N LEU A 80 -11.43 20.59 8.69
CA LEU A 80 -10.09 20.70 9.28
C LEU A 80 -9.85 19.62 10.34
N GLN A 81 -10.85 19.35 11.19
CA GLN A 81 -10.77 18.27 12.17
C GLN A 81 -10.70 16.87 11.53
N ALA A 82 -11.34 16.65 10.38
CA ALA A 82 -11.20 15.41 9.63
C ALA A 82 -9.79 15.25 9.05
N ILE A 83 -9.22 16.32 8.49
CA ILE A 83 -7.85 16.34 7.96
C ILE A 83 -6.85 16.09 9.10
N ALA A 84 -6.98 16.77 10.24
CA ALA A 84 -6.10 16.57 11.40
C ALA A 84 -6.11 15.11 11.89
N ARG A 85 -7.30 14.48 11.96
CA ARG A 85 -7.42 13.05 12.32
C ARG A 85 -6.76 12.14 11.28
N MET A 86 -6.91 12.44 10.00
CA MET A 86 -6.28 11.69 8.91
C MET A 86 -4.76 11.80 8.95
N LEU A 87 -4.21 13.01 9.11
CA LEU A 87 -2.77 13.24 9.27
C LEU A 87 -2.20 12.54 10.50
N LYS A 88 -2.91 12.60 11.64
CA LYS A 88 -2.52 11.86 12.86
C LYS A 88 -2.44 10.35 12.60
N ARG A 89 -3.41 9.78 11.88
CA ARG A 89 -3.40 8.36 11.49
C ARG A 89 -2.27 8.03 10.51
N ALA A 90 -1.97 8.92 9.57
CA ALA A 90 -0.91 8.75 8.59
C ALA A 90 0.50 8.86 9.22
N GLY A 91 0.70 9.73 10.21
CA GLY A 91 1.95 9.82 10.98
C GLY A 91 2.14 8.66 11.96
N HIS A 92 1.06 7.95 12.30
CA HIS A 92 1.07 6.77 13.17
C HIS A 92 0.63 5.51 12.41
N VAL A 93 1.08 5.30 11.16
CA VAL A 93 0.76 4.05 10.43
C VAL A 93 1.06 2.88 11.35
N ARG A 94 -0.04 2.25 11.82
CA ARG A 94 0.01 1.07 12.68
C ARG A 94 0.84 0.06 11.91
N PRO A 95 1.98 -0.43 12.44
CA PRO A 95 2.76 -1.45 11.76
C PRO A 95 1.79 -2.56 11.38
N ARG A 96 1.70 -2.82 10.08
CA ARG A 96 0.85 -3.87 9.52
C ARG A 96 1.38 -5.15 10.13
N VAL A 97 0.79 -5.60 11.23
CA VAL A 97 1.12 -6.86 11.88
C VAL A 97 0.99 -7.89 10.78
N ALA A 98 2.13 -8.40 10.31
CA ALA A 98 2.15 -9.53 9.41
C ALA A 98 1.25 -10.57 10.05
N ARG A 99 0.19 -11.00 9.34
CA ARG A 99 -0.75 -12.01 9.86
C ARG A 99 0.10 -13.13 10.42
N GLN A 100 0.14 -13.23 11.74
CA GLN A 100 0.78 -14.33 12.42
C GLN A 100 0.05 -15.57 11.88
N PRO A 101 0.76 -16.55 11.30
CA PRO A 101 0.11 -17.79 10.91
C PRO A 101 -0.66 -18.32 12.12
N PRO A 102 -1.88 -18.87 11.93
CA PRO A 102 -2.68 -19.35 13.03
C PRO A 102 -1.83 -20.29 13.88
N MET A 103 -1.80 -20.02 15.18
CA MET A 103 -1.10 -20.85 16.16
C MET A 103 -1.62 -22.28 15.99
N SER A 104 -0.73 -23.20 15.58
CA SER A 104 -1.10 -24.60 15.43
C SER A 104 -1.71 -25.09 16.75
N PRO A 105 -2.85 -25.80 16.71
CA PRO A 105 -3.49 -26.31 17.92
C PRO A 105 -2.53 -27.25 18.67
N PRO A 106 -2.59 -27.28 20.02
CA PRO A 106 -1.76 -28.17 20.82
C PRO A 106 -2.05 -29.63 20.42
N GLY A 107 -1.08 -30.28 19.78
CA GLY A 107 -1.21 -31.65 19.28
C GLY A 107 -0.59 -31.89 17.90
N GLN A 108 -0.32 -30.85 17.12
CA GLN A 108 0.37 -31.00 15.83
C GLN A 108 1.89 -30.89 16.06
N ARG A 109 2.50 -31.98 16.55
CA ARG A 109 3.95 -32.19 16.37
C ARG A 109 4.17 -32.48 14.89
N ASP A 110 5.01 -31.70 14.23
CA ASP A 110 5.42 -31.95 12.86
C ASP A 110 6.03 -33.36 12.76
N PHE A 111 5.38 -34.21 11.96
CA PHE A 111 5.78 -35.58 11.66
C PHE A 111 6.90 -35.65 10.60
N PHE A 112 7.68 -34.58 10.45
CA PHE A 112 8.88 -34.58 9.62
C PHE A 112 10.07 -34.89 10.53
N GLY A 113 10.36 -36.18 10.66
CA GLY A 113 11.62 -36.64 11.22
C GLY A 113 12.76 -36.16 10.32
N GLU A 114 13.57 -35.25 10.83
CA GLU A 114 14.93 -35.08 10.34
C GLU A 114 15.73 -36.30 10.82
N SER A 115 15.72 -37.35 9.99
CA SER A 115 16.67 -38.45 10.06
C SER A 115 18.07 -37.89 9.80
N ASN A 116 18.74 -37.38 10.84
CA ASN A 116 20.17 -37.12 10.79
C ASN A 116 20.92 -38.37 11.28
N GLU A 117 20.82 -39.45 10.51
CA GLU A 117 21.74 -40.58 10.58
C GLU A 117 22.83 -40.35 9.53
N PHE A 118 23.82 -39.52 9.89
CA PHE A 118 25.12 -39.56 9.24
C PHE A 118 26.10 -40.19 10.23
N GLU A 119 26.15 -41.51 10.12
CA GLU A 119 27.31 -42.39 10.29
C GLU A 119 28.65 -41.62 10.43
N GLN A 120 29.27 -41.70 11.62
CA GLN A 120 30.69 -41.42 11.78
C GLN A 120 31.46 -42.72 11.49
N PRO A 121 32.36 -42.79 10.50
CA PRO A 121 33.34 -43.84 10.47
C PRO A 121 34.49 -43.47 11.41
N ALA A 122 34.81 -44.41 12.31
CA ALA A 122 36.06 -44.44 13.02
C ALA A 122 37.17 -44.90 12.07
N GLU A 123 38.25 -44.12 11.96
CA GLU A 123 39.64 -44.59 12.06
C GLU A 123 40.61 -43.41 12.28
#